data_AF-A0A8H7DD48-F1
#
_entry.id   AF-A0A8H7DD48-F1
#
_cell.length_a   1.000
_cell.length_b   1.000
_cell.length_c   1.000
_cell.angle_alpha   90.00
_cell.angle_beta   90.00
_cell.angle_gamma   90.00
#
_symmetry.space_group_name_H-M   'P 1'
#
loop_
_entity.id
_entity.type
_entity.pdbx_description
1 polymer ?
#
loop_
_entity_poly.entity_id
_entity_poly.type
_entity_poly.pdbx_seq_one_letter_code
_entity_poly.pdbx_strand_id
1 'polypeptide(L)'
;MLHWDDGGKFGRHLWVYIKQVLTDLGKTNEFNKCMAEFPRWRGLKHFSAATAIDFTEGNAFLALLKCIIPCLIHNLPPKSRLIHVLRTLQQFRMLVGMDCTLDSRLQAQDTFVGHYEIACRV
;
A
#
# COMPACT_ATOMS: atom_id res chain seq x y z
N MET A 1 19.09 -6.65 6.41
CA MET A 1 18.16 -7.35 5.47
C MET A 1 16.84 -6.60 5.35
N LEU A 2 16.14 -6.34 6.46
CA LEU A 2 14.88 -5.56 6.50
C LEU A 2 14.93 -4.19 5.77
N HIS A 3 15.98 -3.40 6.02
CA HIS A 3 16.17 -2.10 5.36
C HIS A 3 16.30 -2.18 3.83
N TRP A 4 16.82 -3.29 3.32
CA TRP A 4 16.95 -3.52 1.88
C TRP A 4 15.60 -3.81 1.24
N ASP A 5 14.71 -4.51 1.94
CA ASP A 5 13.37 -4.81 1.43
C ASP A 5 12.47 -3.57 1.45
N ASP A 6 12.48 -2.78 2.55
CA ASP A 6 11.64 -1.58 2.68
C ASP A 6 12.12 -0.42 1.80
N GLY A 7 13.41 -0.09 1.88
CA GLY A 7 13.98 1.04 1.14
C GLY A 7 14.36 0.67 -0.30
N GLY A 8 14.85 -0.55 -0.53
CA GLY A 8 15.31 -1.00 -1.83
C GLY A 8 14.18 -1.52 -2.70
N LYS A 9 13.73 -2.76 -2.43
CA LYS A 9 12.72 -3.43 -3.27
C LYS A 9 11.41 -2.65 -3.33
N PHE A 10 10.89 -2.23 -2.18
CA PHE A 10 9.67 -1.44 -2.14
C PHE A 10 9.92 0.01 -2.55
N GLY A 11 10.76 0.75 -1.82
CA GLY A 11 10.94 2.19 -2.03
C GLY A 11 11.52 2.60 -3.40
N ARG A 12 12.60 1.96 -3.87
CA ARG A 12 13.29 2.34 -5.12
C ARG A 12 12.67 1.74 -6.38
N HIS A 13 11.94 0.62 -6.28
CA HIS A 13 11.43 -0.09 -7.45
C HIS A 13 9.91 -0.14 -7.49
N LEU A 14 9.27 -0.83 -6.55
CA LEU A 14 7.81 -1.01 -6.56
C LEU A 14 7.06 0.32 -6.40
N TRP A 15 7.49 1.19 -5.48
CA TRP A 15 6.83 2.47 -5.26
C TRP A 15 7.00 3.42 -6.46
N VAL A 16 8.18 3.44 -7.08
CA VAL A 16 8.41 4.21 -8.32
C VAL A 16 7.47 3.72 -9.43
N TYR A 17 7.33 2.40 -9.59
CA TYR A 17 6.39 1.83 -10.55
C TYR A 17 4.94 2.17 -10.24
N ILE A 18 4.53 2.12 -8.97
CA ILE A 18 3.17 2.50 -8.55
C ILE A 18 2.89 3.97 -8.83
N LYS A 19 3.85 4.88 -8.56
CA LYS A 19 3.73 6.30 -8.92
C LYS A 19 3.53 6.50 -10.42
N GLN A 20 4.26 5.73 -11.24
CA GLN A 20 4.11 5.77 -12.69
C GLN A 20 2.71 5.30 -13.11
N VAL A 21 2.25 4.14 -12.63
CA VAL A 21 0.91 3.62 -12.93
C VAL A 21 -0.20 4.58 -12.51
N LEU A 22 -0.09 5.22 -11.35
CA LEU A 22 -1.06 6.23 -10.90
C LEU A 22 -1.06 7.47 -11.79
N THR A 23 0.12 7.89 -12.26
CA THR A 23 0.26 9.01 -13.20
C THR A 23 -0.35 8.67 -14.55
N ASP A 24 -0.06 7.48 -15.09
CA ASP A 24 -0.57 7.01 -16.38
C ASP A 24 -2.11 6.88 -16.37
N LEU A 25 -2.69 6.54 -15.22
CA LEU A 25 -4.15 6.47 -15.03
C LEU A 25 -4.78 7.82 -14.67
N GLY A 26 -3.98 8.88 -14.45
CA GLY A 26 -4.47 10.18 -13.98
C GLY A 26 -5.06 10.16 -12.56
N LYS A 27 -4.73 9.15 -11.75
CA LYS A 27 -5.31 8.88 -10.41
C LYS A 27 -4.44 9.32 -9.23
N THR A 28 -3.36 10.06 -9.50
CA THR A 28 -2.43 10.54 -8.48
C THR A 28 -3.12 11.42 -7.43
N ASN A 29 -4.06 12.27 -7.85
CA ASN A 29 -4.75 13.18 -6.94
C ASN A 29 -5.77 12.46 -6.06
N GLU A 30 -6.57 11.55 -6.63
CA GLU A 30 -7.52 10.72 -5.90
C GLU A 30 -6.81 9.80 -4.91
N PHE A 31 -5.69 9.20 -5.30
CA PHE A 31 -4.87 8.40 -4.38
C PHE A 31 -4.36 9.23 -3.20
N ASN A 32 -3.84 10.44 -3.44
CA ASN A 32 -3.39 11.33 -2.36
C ASN A 32 -4.55 11.76 -1.45
N LYS A 33 -5.74 12.03 -1.99
CA LYS A 33 -6.95 12.31 -1.20
C LYS A 33 -7.31 11.13 -0.30
N CYS A 34 -7.35 9.91 -0.84
CA CYS A 34 -7.60 8.71 -0.03
C CYS A 34 -6.57 8.56 1.10
N MET A 35 -5.29 8.84 0.84
CA MET A 35 -4.26 8.80 1.87
C MET A 35 -4.38 9.90 2.92
N ALA A 36 -4.80 11.10 2.53
CA ALA A 36 -5.06 12.20 3.45
C ALA A 36 -6.29 11.94 4.35
N GLU A 37 -7.30 11.24 3.83
CA GLU A 37 -8.49 10.83 4.59
C GLU A 37 -8.26 9.59 5.44
N PHE A 38 -7.15 8.87 5.21
CA PHE A 38 -6.84 7.67 5.95
C PHE A 38 -6.65 7.95 7.45
N PRO A 39 -7.28 7.18 8.35
CA PRO A 39 -7.31 7.48 9.77
C PRO A 39 -5.91 7.52 10.38
N ARG A 40 -5.70 8.49 11.29
CA ARG A 40 -4.44 8.64 12.02
C ARG A 40 -4.36 7.60 13.13
N TRP A 41 -3.32 6.77 13.10
CA TRP A 41 -3.04 5.80 14.17
C TRP A 41 -1.73 6.12 14.88
N ARG A 42 -1.72 5.91 16.19
CA ARG A 42 -0.54 6.15 17.02
C ARG A 42 0.61 5.26 16.56
N GLY A 43 1.76 5.86 16.27
CA GLY A 43 2.95 5.14 15.79
C GLY A 43 2.96 4.83 14.28
N LEU A 44 1.94 5.28 13.53
CA LEU A 44 1.93 5.18 12.07
C LEU A 44 2.02 6.59 11.46
N LYS A 45 2.99 6.77 10.56
CA LYS A 45 3.16 8.04 9.84
C LYS A 45 1.94 8.27 8.95
N HIS A 46 1.33 9.45 9.06
CA HIS A 46 0.23 9.87 8.22
C HIS A 46 0.76 10.66 7.02
N PHE A 47 0.18 10.45 5.84
CA PHE A 47 0.65 11.01 4.59
C PHE A 47 -0.46 11.85 3.93
N SER A 48 -0.27 13.16 3.83
CA SER A 48 -1.20 14.05 3.13
C SER A 48 -1.05 14.02 1.60
N ALA A 49 0.18 13.82 1.11
CA ALA A 49 0.49 13.74 -0.31
C ALA A 49 1.60 12.69 -0.53
N ALA A 50 1.25 11.41 -0.41
CA ALA A 50 2.21 10.31 -0.46
C ALA A 50 3.02 10.27 -1.77
N THR A 51 2.43 10.62 -2.92
CA THR A 51 3.15 10.57 -4.22
C THR A 51 4.13 11.72 -4.44
N ALA A 52 3.96 12.84 -3.72
CA ALA A 52 4.79 14.04 -3.85
C ALA A 52 6.02 14.03 -2.92
N ILE A 53 6.08 13.09 -1.97
CA ILE A 53 7.15 13.01 -1.00
C ILE A 53 8.22 12.04 -1.48
N ASP A 54 9.46 12.53 -1.61
CA ASP A 54 10.62 11.67 -1.78
C ASP A 54 11.07 11.18 -0.40
N PHE A 55 10.70 9.93 -0.09
CA PHE A 55 11.06 9.31 1.18
C PHE A 55 12.52 8.87 1.15
N THR A 56 13.31 9.35 2.10
CA THR A 56 14.71 8.93 2.33
C THR A 56 14.84 7.87 3.41
N GLU A 57 13.78 7.62 4.18
CA GLU A 57 13.78 6.74 5.36
C GLU A 57 13.01 5.43 5.10
N GLY A 58 13.64 4.29 5.40
CA GLY A 58 12.99 2.96 5.28
C GLY A 58 11.73 2.82 6.14
N ASN A 59 11.66 3.47 7.30
CA ASN A 59 10.48 3.44 8.16
C ASN A 59 9.28 4.15 7.54
N ALA A 60 9.50 5.20 6.74
CA ALA A 60 8.43 5.88 6.03
C ALA A 60 7.84 4.99 4.93
N PHE A 61 8.70 4.24 4.23
CA PHE A 61 8.28 3.25 3.24
C PHE A 61 7.51 2.08 3.86
N LEU A 62 7.90 1.62 5.05
CA LEU A 62 7.14 0.60 5.78
C LEU A 62 5.75 1.13 6.19
N ALA A 63 5.68 2.35 6.72
CA ALA A 63 4.41 2.97 7.08
C ALA A 63 3.52 3.15 5.84
N LEU A 64 4.11 3.52 4.69
CA LEU A 64 3.41 3.62 3.43
C LEU A 64 2.85 2.25 3.00
N LEU A 65 3.67 1.19 3.01
CA LEU A 65 3.26 -0.17 2.65
C LEU A 65 2.07 -0.66 3.50
N LYS A 66 2.01 -0.31 4.79
CA LYS A 66 0.90 -0.66 5.68
C LYS A 66 -0.43 0.00 5.31
N CYS A 67 -0.40 1.19 4.68
CA CYS A 67 -1.61 1.98 4.36
C CYS A 67 -2.04 1.89 2.89
N ILE A 68 -1.16 1.40 2.01
CA ILE A 68 -1.29 1.62 0.56
C ILE A 68 -2.43 0.81 -0.09
N ILE A 69 -2.70 -0.41 0.37
CA ILE A 69 -3.61 -1.34 -0.31
C ILE A 69 -5.05 -0.82 -0.38
N PRO A 70 -5.69 -0.35 0.73
CA PRO A 70 -7.05 0.19 0.66
C PRO A 70 -7.16 1.37 -0.32
N CYS A 71 -6.15 2.24 -0.36
CA CYS A 71 -6.13 3.40 -1.26
C CYS A 71 -5.94 2.98 -2.72
N LEU A 72 -5.11 1.98 -3.00
CA LEU A 72 -4.89 1.47 -4.36
C LEU A 72 -6.10 0.72 -4.91
N ILE A 73 -6.79 -0.08 -4.09
CA ILE A 73 -8.01 -0.79 -4.50
C ILE A 73 -9.07 0.19 -5.02
N HIS A 74 -9.17 1.37 -4.43
CA HIS A 74 -10.13 2.39 -4.86
C HIS A 74 -9.75 3.08 -6.18
N ASN A 75 -8.46 3.12 -6.51
CA ASN A 75 -7.93 3.92 -7.61
C ASN A 75 -7.50 3.11 -8.84
N LEU A 76 -7.17 1.83 -8.68
CA LEU A 76 -6.73 0.98 -9.78
C LEU A 76 -7.90 0.28 -10.49
N PRO A 77 -7.74 0.01 -11.81
CA PRO A 77 -8.71 -0.76 -12.56
C PRO A 77 -8.83 -2.19 -11.98
N PRO A 78 -9.96 -2.86 -12.23
CA PRO A 78 -10.20 -4.20 -11.72
C PRO A 78 -9.16 -5.23 -12.23
N LYS A 79 -8.81 -6.25 -11.41
CA LYS A 79 -7.83 -7.34 -11.65
C LYS A 79 -6.36 -6.92 -11.74
N SER A 80 -5.97 -5.82 -11.10
CA SER A 80 -4.56 -5.42 -11.12
C SER A 80 -3.68 -6.41 -10.35
N ARG A 81 -2.74 -7.05 -11.07
CA ARG A 81 -1.72 -7.94 -10.50
C ARG A 81 -0.90 -7.25 -9.39
N LEU A 82 -0.80 -5.92 -9.43
CA LEU A 82 -0.04 -5.14 -8.44
C LEU A 82 -0.60 -5.25 -7.04
N ILE A 83 -1.92 -5.32 -6.88
CA ILE A 83 -2.56 -5.41 -5.57
C ILE A 83 -2.19 -6.73 -4.89
N HIS A 84 -2.18 -7.83 -5.65
CA HIS A 84 -1.76 -9.14 -5.15
C HIS A 84 -0.27 -9.16 -4.76
N VAL A 85 0.60 -8.59 -5.60
CA VAL A 85 2.04 -8.50 -5.29
C VAL A 85 2.29 -7.68 -4.01
N LEU A 86 1.62 -6.54 -3.86
CA LEU A 86 1.74 -5.70 -2.66
C LEU A 86 1.22 -6.39 -1.42
N ARG A 87 0.12 -7.14 -1.53
CA ARG A 87 -0.42 -7.95 -0.44
C ARG A 87 0.58 -9.01 0.01
N THR A 88 1.15 -9.78 -0.92
CA THR A 88 2.18 -10.78 -0.60
C THR A 88 3.40 -10.13 0.06
N LEU A 89 3.83 -8.96 -0.43
CA LEU A 89 4.94 -8.22 0.17
C LEU A 89 4.62 -7.76 1.59
N GLN A 90 3.41 -7.28 1.86
CA GLN A 90 2.98 -6.89 3.20
C GLN A 90 2.97 -8.10 4.16
N GLN A 91 2.44 -9.25 3.71
CA GLN A 91 2.44 -10.50 4.50
C GLN A 91 3.86 -10.98 4.80
N PHE A 92 4.73 -11.01 3.79
CA PHE A 92 6.15 -11.33 3.97
C PHE A 92 6.80 -10.40 4.99
N ARG A 93 6.53 -9.10 4.90
CA ARG A 93 7.13 -8.10 5.79
C ARG A 93 6.69 -8.25 7.24
N MET A 94 5.42 -8.60 7.47
CA MET A 94 4.89 -8.92 8.81
C MET A 94 5.58 -10.15 9.39
N LEU A 95 5.75 -11.21 8.58
CA LEU A 95 6.42 -12.44 8.98
C LEU A 95 7.88 -12.18 9.39
N VAL A 96 8.66 -11.49 8.54
CA VAL A 96 10.08 -11.21 8.83
C VAL A 96 10.24 -10.20 9.96
N GLY A 97 9.29 -9.28 10.12
CA GLY A 97 9.28 -8.31 11.22
C GLY A 97 8.89 -8.90 12.57
N MET A 98 8.35 -10.13 12.61
CA MET A 98 7.65 -10.70 13.77
C MET A 98 6.54 -9.75 14.30
N ASP A 99 5.97 -8.95 13.39
CA ASP A 99 4.88 -8.03 13.69
C ASP A 99 3.57 -8.85 13.75
N CYS A 100 3.14 -9.23 14.95
CA CYS A 100 1.84 -9.89 15.13
C CYS A 100 0.71 -8.91 14.78
N THR A 101 -0.06 -9.25 13.75
CA THR A 101 -1.28 -8.53 13.38
C THR A 101 -2.47 -9.29 13.94
N LEU A 102 -3.49 -8.58 14.44
CA LEU A 102 -4.72 -9.22 14.88
C LEU A 102 -5.44 -9.92 13.71
N ASP A 103 -6.00 -11.09 13.96
CA ASP A 103 -6.78 -11.85 12.97
C ASP A 103 -7.93 -11.03 12.38
N SER A 104 -8.57 -10.18 13.19
CA SER A 104 -9.63 -9.28 12.73
C SER A 104 -9.16 -8.31 11.64
N ARG A 105 -7.90 -7.88 11.66
CA ARG A 105 -7.32 -7.03 10.62
C ARG A 105 -7.01 -7.81 9.35
N LEU A 106 -6.56 -9.07 9.49
CA LEU A 106 -6.38 -9.97 8.34
C LEU A 106 -7.72 -10.24 7.65
N GLN A 107 -8.77 -10.52 8.42
CA GLN A 107 -10.13 -10.72 7.91
C GLN A 107 -10.69 -9.47 7.22
N ALA A 108 -10.47 -8.28 7.80
CA ALA A 108 -10.87 -7.03 7.17
C ALA A 108 -10.16 -6.83 5.82
N GLN A 109 -8.85 -7.09 5.78
CA GLN A 109 -8.07 -7.03 4.54
C GLN A 109 -8.58 -8.02 3.49
N ASP A 110 -8.88 -9.26 3.88
CA ASP A 110 -9.46 -10.28 3.01
C ASP A 110 -10.82 -9.85 2.45
N THR A 111 -11.64 -9.23 3.29
CA THR A 111 -12.95 -8.71 2.89
C THR A 111 -12.82 -7.62 1.83
N PHE A 112 -11.93 -6.64 2.03
CA PHE A 112 -11.71 -5.57 1.05
C PHE A 112 -11.19 -6.09 -0.28
N VAL A 113 -10.25 -7.04 -0.25
CA VAL A 113 -9.74 -7.67 -1.47
C VAL A 113 -10.83 -8.51 -2.15
N GLY A 114 -11.63 -9.25 -1.37
CA GLY A 114 -12.76 -10.02 -1.89
C GLY A 114 -13.80 -9.15 -2.59
N HIS A 115 -14.17 -8.01 -1.99
CA HIS A 115 -15.07 -7.03 -2.62
C HIS A 115 -14.49 -6.50 -3.94
N TYR A 116 -13.18 -6.21 -3.95
CA TYR A 116 -12.50 -5.81 -5.18
C TYR A 116 -12.57 -6.92 -6.24
N GLU A 117 -12.21 -8.17 -5.90
CA GLU A 117 -12.25 -9.31 -6.82
C GLU A 117 -13.65 -9.56 -7.40
N ILE A 118 -14.72 -9.35 -6.62
CA ILE A 118 -16.10 -9.43 -7.10
C ILE A 118 -16.39 -8.32 -8.11
N ALA A 119 -16.05 -7.06 -7.78
CA ALA A 119 -16.22 -5.92 -8.69
C ALA A 119 -15.43 -6.09 -9.99
N CYS A 120 -14.36 -6.89 -9.97
CA CYS A 120 -13.53 -7.22 -11.12
C CYS A 120 -14.11 -8.28 -12.07
N ARG A 121 -15.15 -9.02 -11.68
CA ARG A 121 -15.74 -10.11 -12.47
C ARG A 121 -16.86 -9.63 -13.41
N VAL A 122 -17.37 -8.43 -13.19
CA VAL A 122 -18.31 -7.71 -14.07
C VAL A 122 -17.52 -7.09 -15.24
#